data_AF-A0AAD6ZCC1-F1
#
_entry.id   AF-A0AAD6ZCC1-F1
#
_cell.length_a   1.000
_cell.length_b   1.000
_cell.length_c   1.000
_cell.angle_alpha   90.00
_cell.angle_beta   90.00
_cell.angle_gamma   90.00
#
_symmetry.space_group_name_H-M   'P 1'
#
loop_
_entity.id
_entity.type
_entity.pdbx_description
1 polymer ?
#
loop_
_entity_poly.entity_id
_entity_poly.type
_entity_poly.pdbx_seq_one_letter_code
_entity_poly.pdbx_strand_id
1 'polypeptide(L)'
;KEIKRLADPKPASILVSADSLKDVFETRLNPPKVLPPQFDSVQHKINKILAGLMPERTKDPTPEGFFTQKWTEDDIGRLKDHLQKRSLDS
;
A
#
# COMPACT_ATOMS: atom_id res chain seq x y z
N LYS A 1 38.89 -8.63 -21.50
CA LYS A 1 38.30 -7.27 -21.56
C LYS A 1 37.22 -7.19 -20.47
N GLU A 2 37.58 -6.66 -19.31
CA GLU A 2 36.69 -6.53 -18.15
C GLU A 2 35.76 -5.33 -18.32
N ILE A 3 34.45 -5.57 -18.31
CA ILE A 3 33.42 -4.53 -18.17
C ILE A 3 32.63 -4.89 -16.91
N LYS A 4 33.16 -4.50 -15.74
CA LYS A 4 32.44 -4.61 -14.46
C LYS A 4 32.70 -3.40 -13.57
N ARG A 5 32.59 -2.18 -14.09
CA ARG A 5 32.62 -0.95 -13.26
C ARG A 5 31.81 0.18 -13.92
N LEU A 6 30.49 0.04 -13.98
CA LEU A 6 29.62 1.14 -14.41
C LEU A 6 28.42 1.40 -13.48
N ALA A 7 28.35 0.75 -12.31
CA ALA A 7 27.34 1.06 -11.32
C ALA A 7 28.05 1.32 -9.99
N ASP A 8 27.92 2.54 -9.48
CA ASP A 8 28.22 2.82 -8.09
C ASP A 8 27.45 1.84 -7.21
N PRO A 9 28.07 1.29 -6.14
CA PRO A 9 27.38 0.39 -5.25
C PRO A 9 26.13 1.09 -4.70
N LYS A 10 24.96 0.47 -4.91
CA LYS A 10 23.68 0.98 -4.37
C LYS A 10 23.87 1.26 -2.88
N PRO A 11 23.61 2.49 -2.41
CA PRO A 11 23.78 2.82 -1.00
C PRO A 11 22.93 1.87 -0.15
N ALA A 12 23.49 1.43 0.97
CA ALA A 12 22.78 0.58 1.91
C ALA A 12 21.50 1.29 2.37
N SER A 13 20.41 0.52 2.48
CA SER A 13 19.16 1.03 3.05
C SER A 13 19.40 1.51 4.47
N ILE A 14 19.01 2.74 4.77
CA ILE A 14 19.09 3.29 6.11
C ILE A 14 18.11 2.52 7.00
N LEU A 15 18.61 1.90 8.07
CA LEU A 15 17.77 1.26 9.07
C LEU A 15 17.18 2.37 9.95
N VAL A 16 15.87 2.57 9.80
CA VAL A 16 15.07 3.51 10.58
C VAL A 16 14.04 2.73 11.39
N SER A 17 13.87 3.08 12.66
CA SER A 17 12.78 2.53 13.47
C SER A 17 11.47 3.22 13.11
N ALA A 18 10.34 2.54 13.33
CA ALA A 18 9.02 3.15 13.15
C ALA A 18 8.86 4.42 14.02
N ASP A 19 9.37 4.37 15.26
CA ASP A 19 9.37 5.51 16.17
C ASP A 19 10.14 6.71 15.61
N SER A 20 11.28 6.47 14.94
CA SER A 20 12.10 7.54 14.33
C SER A 20 11.41 8.23 13.13
N LEU A 21 10.44 7.56 12.50
CA LEU A 21 9.70 8.11 11.37
C LEU A 21 8.44 8.84 11.79
N LYS A 22 7.98 8.67 13.04
CA LYS A 22 6.72 9.21 13.53
C LYS A 22 6.61 10.71 13.30
N ASP A 23 7.58 11.49 13.76
CA ASP A 23 7.56 12.96 13.68
C ASP A 23 7.56 13.46 12.22
N VAL A 24 8.31 12.76 11.36
CA VAL A 24 8.36 13.05 9.91
C VAL A 24 7.01 12.80 9.26
N PHE A 25 6.34 11.71 9.63
CA PHE A 25 5.01 11.39 9.12
C PHE A 25 3.93 12.33 9.66
N GLU A 26 3.92 12.61 10.97
CA GLU A 26 2.93 13.51 11.58
C GLU A 26 2.96 14.90 10.93
N THR A 27 4.15 15.41 10.62
CA THR A 27 4.32 16.69 9.91
C THR A 27 3.73 16.63 8.48
N ARG A 28 3.74 15.45 7.85
CA ARG A 28 3.26 15.24 6.47
C ARG A 28 1.81 14.76 6.39
N LEU A 29 1.17 14.40 7.51
CA LEU A 29 -0.18 13.85 7.53
C LEU A 29 -1.28 14.87 7.18
N ASN A 30 -0.92 16.14 6.93
CA ASN A 30 -1.82 17.25 6.59
C ASN A 30 -3.20 17.15 7.27
N PRO A 31 -3.25 17.07 8.62
CA PRO A 31 -4.50 16.92 9.31
C PRO A 31 -5.37 18.17 9.07
N PRO A 32 -6.68 18.01 8.90
CA PRO A 32 -7.57 19.15 8.69
C PRO A 32 -7.56 20.05 9.93
N LYS A 33 -7.32 21.35 9.75
CA LYS A 33 -7.35 22.35 10.84
C LYS A 33 -8.72 22.44 11.52
N VAL A 34 -9.77 22.17 10.75
CA VAL A 34 -11.16 22.13 11.21
C VAL A 34 -11.76 20.85 10.67
N LEU A 35 -12.38 20.06 11.55
CA LEU A 35 -13.07 18.85 11.14
C LEU A 35 -14.29 19.22 10.27
N PRO A 36 -14.62 18.41 9.25
CA PRO A 36 -15.84 18.62 8.48
C PRO A 36 -17.07 18.69 9.39
N PRO A 37 -18.08 19.53 9.10
CA PRO A 37 -19.31 19.60 9.90
C PRO A 37 -20.03 18.25 10.05
N GLN A 38 -19.83 17.35 9.09
CA GLN A 38 -20.38 15.99 9.07
C GLN A 38 -19.56 15.00 9.93
N PHE A 39 -18.45 15.43 10.52
CA PHE A 39 -17.62 14.57 11.35
C PHE A 39 -18.31 14.29 12.69
N ASP A 40 -18.76 13.05 12.85
CA ASP A 40 -19.31 12.57 14.11
C ASP A 40 -18.22 11.89 14.96
N SER A 41 -17.85 12.56 16.05
CA SER A 41 -16.83 12.07 16.98
C SER A 41 -17.24 10.77 17.70
N VAL A 42 -18.53 10.55 17.92
CA VAL A 42 -19.05 9.32 18.54
C VAL A 42 -18.94 8.18 17.55
N GLN A 43 -19.42 8.38 16.32
CA GLN A 43 -19.27 7.39 15.24
C GLN A 43 -17.80 7.05 14.98
N HIS A 44 -16.90 8.04 15.01
CA HIS A 44 -15.47 7.80 14.87
C HIS A 44 -14.91 6.90 15.99
N LYS A 45 -15.30 7.12 17.25
CA LYS A 45 -14.89 6.26 18.38
C LYS A 45 -15.40 4.83 18.21
N ILE A 46 -16.66 4.66 17.78
CA ILE A 46 -17.25 3.35 17.50
C ILE A 46 -16.47 2.65 16.38
N ASN A 47 -16.21 3.34 15.27
CA ASN A 47 -15.43 2.81 14.15
C ASN A 47 -14.02 2.38 14.59
N LYS A 48 -13.37 3.13 15.48
CA LYS A 48 -12.06 2.76 16.03
C LYS A 48 -12.11 1.46 16.84
N ILE A 49 -13.14 1.26 17.65
CA ILE A 49 -13.35 0.02 18.40
C ILE A 49 -13.59 -1.14 17.43
N LEU A 50 -14.51 -0.96 16.47
CA LEU A 50 -14.81 -1.98 15.47
C LEU A 50 -13.59 -2.38 14.64
N ALA A 51 -12.77 -1.40 14.24
CA ALA A 51 -11.52 -1.66 13.53
C ALA A 51 -10.54 -2.49 14.36
N GLY A 52 -10.45 -2.24 15.67
CA GLY A 52 -9.64 -3.05 16.60
C GLY A 52 -10.17 -4.48 16.80
N LEU A 53 -11.43 -4.74 16.49
CA LEU A 53 -12.04 -6.08 16.53
C LEU A 53 -11.96 -6.81 15.18
N MET A 54 -11.51 -6.14 14.10
CA MET A 54 -11.36 -6.78 12.81
C MET A 54 -10.22 -7.82 12.87
N PRO A 55 -10.41 -9.02 12.29
CA PRO A 55 -9.35 -10.02 12.23
C PRO A 55 -8.20 -9.54 11.34
N GLU A 56 -6.98 -10.01 11.62
CA GLU A 56 -5.78 -9.68 10.81
C GLU A 56 -5.95 -10.00 9.32
N ARG A 57 -6.77 -11.02 9.00
CA ARG A 57 -7.15 -11.36 7.64
C ARG A 57 -8.66 -11.47 7.54
N THR A 58 -9.25 -10.59 6.73
CA THR A 58 -10.63 -10.71 6.30
C THR A 58 -10.73 -11.80 5.24
N LYS A 59 -11.73 -12.67 5.36
CA LYS A 59 -12.10 -13.61 4.29
C LYS A 59 -13.19 -12.95 3.46
N ASP A 60 -13.08 -13.07 2.13
CA ASP A 60 -14.15 -12.67 1.23
C ASP A 60 -15.30 -13.70 1.34
N PRO A 61 -16.49 -13.29 1.78
CA PRO A 61 -17.63 -14.19 1.88
C PRO A 61 -18.36 -14.35 0.54
N THR A 62 -18.00 -13.58 -0.50
CA THR A 62 -18.63 -13.70 -1.82
C THR A 62 -18.30 -15.07 -2.44
N PRO A 63 -19.26 -15.72 -3.12
CA PRO A 63 -19.01 -17.01 -3.79
C PRO A 63 -17.83 -16.96 -4.77
N GLU A 64 -17.59 -15.82 -5.39
CA GLU A 64 -16.55 -15.59 -6.37
C GLU A 64 -15.16 -15.39 -5.75
N GLY A 65 -15.09 -14.93 -4.49
CA GLY A 65 -13.84 -14.81 -3.75
C GLY A 65 -12.84 -13.80 -4.33
N PHE A 66 -13.34 -12.75 -5.00
CA PHE A 66 -12.54 -11.73 -5.68
C PHE A 66 -11.40 -11.16 -4.81
N PHE A 67 -11.64 -10.99 -3.52
CA PHE A 67 -10.69 -10.41 -2.57
C PHE A 67 -9.90 -11.46 -1.76
N THR A 68 -10.11 -12.74 -2.03
CA THR A 68 -9.34 -13.85 -1.41
C THR A 68 -8.38 -14.51 -2.41
N GLN A 69 -8.58 -14.30 -3.71
CA GLN A 69 -7.75 -14.92 -4.74
C GLN A 69 -6.30 -14.42 -4.68
N LYS A 70 -5.36 -15.35 -4.58
CA LYS A 70 -3.93 -15.04 -4.72
C LYS A 70 -3.59 -14.83 -6.19
N TRP A 71 -2.76 -13.84 -6.46
CA TRP A 71 -2.19 -13.63 -7.80
C TRP A 71 -1.29 -14.80 -8.17
N THR A 72 -1.51 -15.35 -9.35
CA THR A 72 -0.68 -16.41 -9.94
C THR A 72 0.35 -15.82 -10.90
N GLU A 73 1.37 -16.61 -11.28
CA GLU A 73 2.33 -16.19 -12.31
C GLU A 73 1.64 -15.95 -13.66
N ASP A 74 0.56 -16.68 -13.97
CA ASP A 74 -0.23 -16.49 -15.18
C ASP A 74 -0.94 -15.12 -15.20
N ASP A 75 -1.49 -14.70 -14.06
CA ASP A 75 -2.09 -13.36 -13.91
C ASP A 75 -1.05 -12.25 -14.18
N ILE A 76 0.19 -12.44 -13.70
CA ILE A 76 1.29 -11.52 -13.94
C ILE A 76 1.68 -11.52 -15.43
N GLY A 77 1.71 -12.69 -16.08
CA GLY A 77 1.96 -12.83 -17.51
C GLY A 77 0.95 -12.04 -18.35
N ARG A 78 -0.34 -12.24 -18.09
CA ARG A 78 -1.44 -11.52 -18.77
C ARG A 78 -1.35 -10.01 -18.58
N LEU A 79 -0.97 -9.56 -17.38
CA LEU A 79 -0.78 -8.13 -17.11
C LEU A 79 0.40 -7.56 -17.91
N LYS A 80 1.52 -8.27 -17.98
CA LYS A 80 2.68 -7.86 -18.79
C LYS A 80 2.32 -7.76 -20.27
N ASP A 81 1.61 -8.74 -20.80
CA ASP A 81 1.16 -8.74 -22.19
C ASP A 81 0.21 -7.57 -22.48
N HIS A 82 -0.71 -7.27 -21.56
CA HIS A 82 -1.61 -6.13 -21.67
C HIS A 82 -0.84 -4.80 -21.71
N LEU A 83 0.12 -4.62 -20.81
CA LEU A 83 0.94 -3.40 -20.76
C LEU A 83 1.82 -3.25 -22.01
N GLN A 84 2.37 -4.35 -22.52
CA GLN A 84 3.19 -4.34 -23.74
C GLN A 84 2.36 -3.93 -24.96
N LYS A 85 1.15 -4.48 -25.12
CA LYS A 85 0.23 -4.07 -26.20
C LYS A 85 -0.07 -2.58 -26.12
N ARG A 86 -0.44 -2.07 -24.94
CA ARG A 86 -0.73 -0.65 -24.73
C ARG A 86 0.47 0.26 -24.99
N SER A 87 1.69 -0.20 -24.70
CA SER A 87 2.92 0.56 -24.96
C SER A 87 3.33 0.59 -26.43
N LEU A 88 2.84 -0.35 -27.25
CA LEU A 88 3.13 -0.41 -28.69
C LEU A 88 2.12 0.40 -29.52
N ASP A 89 0.98 0.74 -28.93
CA ASP A 89 -0.06 1.58 -29.54
C ASP A 89 0.13 3.10 -29.25
N SER A 90 1.25 3.50 -28.63
CA SER A 90 1.67 4.90 -28.38
C SER A 90 2.89 5.28 -29.21
#